data_AF-A0A7K2MMG8-F1
#
_entry.id   AF-A0A7K2MMG8-F1
#
_cell.length_a   1.000
_cell.length_b   1.000
_cell.length_c   1.000
_cell.angle_alpha   90.00
_cell.angle_beta   90.00
_cell.angle_gamma   90.00
#
_symmetry.space_group_name_H-M   'P 1'
#
loop_
_entity.id
_entity.type
_entity.pdbx_description
1 polymer ?
#
loop_
_entity_poly.entity_id
_entity_poly.type
_entity_poly.pdbx_seq_one_letter_code
_entity_poly.pdbx_strand_id
1 'polypeptide(L)'
;MAKGQEQAAPDAVPTRIGQVVMLHHAGDREEARHRFLALWAEIGERGDPLHRCTLAHYLADTQDDPAEELAWDLRALSAAEELTEDRLAGRHEATSAARALYPSLHL
;
A
#
# COMPACT_ATOMS: atom_id res chain seq x y z
N MET A 1 -17.84 28.04 25.22
CA MET A 1 -18.23 27.91 23.80
C MET A 1 -17.91 26.49 23.38
N ALA A 2 -18.94 25.72 23.05
CA ALA A 2 -18.87 24.31 22.67
C ALA A 2 -18.85 24.14 21.14
N LYS A 3 -18.10 23.14 20.67
CA LYS A 3 -18.33 22.23 19.52
C LYS A 3 -16.97 21.63 19.16
N GLY A 4 -16.74 20.35 19.40
CA GLY A 4 -17.16 19.28 18.47
C GLY A 4 -16.15 19.29 17.32
N GLN A 5 -15.31 18.28 17.13
CA GLN A 5 -15.74 16.95 16.69
C GLN A 5 -14.78 15.86 17.18
N GLU A 6 -15.28 14.99 18.07
CA GLU A 6 -15.07 13.55 17.91
C GLU A 6 -15.62 13.16 16.53
N GLN A 7 -14.73 13.05 15.56
CA GLN A 7 -14.87 12.07 14.49
C GLN A 7 -13.89 10.98 14.87
N ALA A 8 -14.39 9.80 15.25
CA ALA A 8 -13.62 8.58 15.00
C ALA A 8 -13.32 8.61 13.50
N ALA A 9 -12.12 9.08 13.14
CA ALA A 9 -11.73 9.19 11.75
C ALA A 9 -11.86 7.79 11.14
N PRO A 10 -12.37 7.64 9.90
CA PRO A 10 -12.19 6.39 9.19
C PRO A 10 -10.71 6.01 9.32
N ASP A 11 -10.42 4.81 9.82
CA ASP A 11 -9.04 4.38 10.08
C ASP A 11 -8.17 4.82 8.91
N ALA A 12 -7.16 5.65 9.18
CA ALA A 12 -6.32 6.22 8.13
C ALA A 12 -5.79 5.07 7.25
N VAL A 13 -5.71 5.29 5.94
CA VAL A 13 -5.30 4.25 4.97
C VAL A 13 -4.08 3.44 5.45
N PRO A 14 -3.00 4.04 6.00
CA PRO A 14 -1.88 3.29 6.57
C PRO A 14 -2.26 2.29 7.68
N THR A 15 -3.16 2.69 8.59
CA THR A 15 -3.65 1.83 9.68
C THR A 15 -4.41 0.64 9.12
N ARG A 16 -5.26 0.85 8.12
CA ARG A 16 -6.01 -0.23 7.46
C ARG A 16 -5.09 -1.19 6.71
N ILE A 17 -4.09 -0.68 6.01
CA ILE A 17 -3.03 -1.52 5.39
C ILE A 17 -2.38 -2.37 6.49
N GLY A 18 -1.93 -1.77 7.58
CA GLY A 18 -1.29 -2.48 8.69
C GLY A 18 -2.17 -3.57 9.32
N GLN A 19 -3.47 -3.32 9.49
CA GLN A 19 -4.43 -4.32 9.98
C GLN A 19 -4.52 -5.54 9.06
N VAL A 20 -4.56 -5.33 7.75
CA VAL A 20 -4.65 -6.42 6.77
C VAL A 20 -3.32 -7.17 6.65
N VAL A 21 -2.18 -6.49 6.79
CA VAL A 21 -0.86 -7.14 6.87
C VAL A 21 -0.78 -8.09 8.08
N MET A 22 -1.25 -7.66 9.25
CA MET A 22 -1.30 -8.53 10.43
C MET A 22 -2.18 -9.77 10.19
N LEU A 23 -3.32 -9.60 9.50
CA LEU A 23 -4.18 -10.71 9.11
C LEU A 23 -3.48 -11.67 8.14
N HIS A 24 -2.80 -11.13 7.13
CA HIS A 24 -2.01 -11.94 6.19
C HIS A 24 -0.95 -12.77 6.95
N HIS A 25 -0.20 -12.15 7.85
CA HIS A 25 0.81 -12.85 8.65
C HIS A 25 0.22 -13.89 9.61
N ALA A 26 -1.05 -13.75 10.01
CA ALA A 26 -1.78 -14.76 10.77
C ALA A 26 -2.17 -16.00 9.93
N GLY A 27 -1.93 -15.97 8.62
CA GLY A 27 -2.13 -17.11 7.70
C GLY A 27 -3.43 -17.04 6.89
N ASP A 28 -4.29 -16.06 7.13
CA ASP A 28 -5.54 -15.89 6.38
C ASP A 28 -5.31 -15.08 5.09
N ARG A 29 -4.64 -15.73 4.12
CA ARG A 29 -4.22 -15.11 2.86
C ARG A 29 -5.41 -14.66 2.00
N GLU A 30 -6.45 -15.49 1.90
CA GLU A 30 -7.60 -15.20 1.04
C GLU A 30 -8.39 -13.99 1.55
N GLU A 31 -8.65 -13.91 2.86
CA GLU A 31 -9.31 -12.74 3.44
C GLU A 31 -8.42 -11.49 3.34
N ALA A 32 -7.11 -11.64 3.55
CA ALA A 32 -6.19 -10.52 3.36
C ALA A 32 -6.24 -9.97 1.93
N ARG A 33 -6.22 -10.86 0.92
CA ARG A 33 -6.37 -10.51 -0.50
C ARG A 33 -7.66 -9.73 -0.76
N HIS A 34 -8.80 -10.21 -0.26
CA HIS A 34 -10.08 -9.51 -0.43
C HIS A 34 -10.07 -8.12 0.18
N ARG A 35 -9.52 -7.95 1.38
CA ARG A 35 -9.46 -6.65 2.05
C ARG A 35 -8.49 -5.69 1.38
N PHE A 36 -7.34 -6.19 0.91
CA PHE A 36 -6.41 -5.38 0.13
C PHE A 36 -7.03 -4.92 -1.19
N LEU A 37 -7.75 -5.79 -1.91
CA LEU A 37 -8.46 -5.42 -3.14
C LEU A 37 -9.55 -4.37 -2.89
N ALA A 38 -10.31 -4.50 -1.81
CA ALA A 38 -11.30 -3.51 -1.42
C ALA A 38 -10.64 -2.15 -1.15
N LEU A 39 -9.53 -2.15 -0.40
CA LEU A 39 -8.78 -0.93 -0.12
C LEU A 39 -8.16 -0.32 -1.39
N TRP A 40 -7.73 -1.16 -2.35
CA TRP A 40 -7.19 -0.69 -3.62
C TRP A 40 -8.27 0.00 -4.45
N ALA A 41 -9.49 -0.54 -4.47
CA ALA A 41 -10.63 0.08 -5.14
C ALA A 41 -11.01 1.44 -4.54
N GLU A 42 -10.78 1.65 -3.23
CA GLU A 42 -11.00 2.93 -2.56
C GLU A 42 -9.90 3.97 -2.87
N ILE A 43 -8.63 3.56 -2.86
CA ILE A 43 -7.48 4.43 -3.14
C ILE A 43 -7.43 4.81 -4.62
N GLY A 44 -7.60 3.81 -5.50
CA GLY A 44 -7.51 3.92 -6.94
C GLY A 44 -6.13 4.30 -7.47
N GLU A 45 -6.01 4.34 -8.81
CA GLU A 45 -4.74 4.63 -9.52
C GLU A 45 -4.23 6.06 -9.34
N ARG A 46 -5.00 6.95 -8.72
CA ARG A 46 -4.60 8.35 -8.45
C ARG A 46 -4.43 8.64 -6.97
N GLY A 47 -4.50 7.62 -6.12
CA GLY A 47 -4.24 7.77 -4.71
C GLY A 47 -2.77 8.09 -4.43
N ASP A 48 -2.48 8.39 -3.16
CA ASP A 48 -1.13 8.66 -2.69
C ASP A 48 -0.16 7.53 -3.12
N PRO A 49 0.97 7.86 -3.79
CA PRO A 49 1.88 6.85 -4.32
C PRO A 49 2.51 5.95 -3.25
N LEU A 50 2.69 6.42 -2.01
CA LEU A 50 3.20 5.59 -0.92
C LEU A 50 2.16 4.55 -0.51
N HIS A 51 0.89 4.94 -0.41
CA HIS A 51 -0.18 3.98 -0.12
C HIS A 51 -0.36 2.97 -1.27
N ARG A 52 -0.33 3.43 -2.52
CA ARG A 52 -0.42 2.55 -3.70
C ARG A 52 0.73 1.54 -3.73
N CYS A 53 1.97 2.02 -3.58
CA CYS A 53 3.16 1.16 -3.55
C CYS A 53 3.05 0.11 -2.45
N THR A 54 2.78 0.52 -1.21
CA THR A 54 2.68 -0.39 -0.07
C THR A 54 1.57 -1.41 -0.25
N LEU A 55 0.40 -0.98 -0.69
CA LEU A 55 -0.75 -1.86 -0.86
C LEU A 55 -0.55 -2.87 -1.99
N ALA A 56 -0.03 -2.43 -3.14
CA ALA A 56 0.23 -3.31 -4.28
C ALA A 56 1.26 -4.39 -3.94
N HIS A 57 2.32 -4.04 -3.19
CA HIS A 57 3.33 -5.00 -2.72
C HIS A 57 2.70 -6.11 -1.86
N TYR A 58 1.94 -5.74 -0.82
CA TYR A 58 1.30 -6.76 0.02
C TYR A 58 0.21 -7.55 -0.70
N LEU A 59 -0.44 -6.96 -1.70
CA LEU A 59 -1.44 -7.66 -2.51
C LEU A 59 -0.78 -8.69 -3.44
N ALA A 60 0.43 -8.43 -3.94
CA ALA A 60 1.24 -9.39 -4.70
C ALA A 60 1.50 -10.66 -3.88
N ASP A 61 1.97 -10.51 -2.64
CA ASP A 61 2.28 -11.62 -1.71
C ASP A 61 1.07 -12.54 -1.38
N THR A 62 -0.15 -12.06 -1.65
CA THR A 62 -1.38 -12.84 -1.45
C THR A 62 -1.86 -13.58 -2.69
N GLN A 63 -1.22 -13.40 -3.85
CA GLN A 63 -1.60 -14.12 -5.06
C GLN A 63 -1.05 -15.54 -5.06
N ASP A 64 -1.81 -16.46 -5.66
CA ASP A 64 -1.37 -17.85 -5.85
C ASP A 64 -0.88 -18.10 -7.29
N ASP A 65 -1.25 -17.21 -8.23
CA ASP A 65 -0.76 -17.20 -9.61
C ASP A 65 0.44 -16.25 -9.74
N PRO A 66 1.63 -16.74 -10.13
CA PRO A 66 2.81 -15.90 -10.34
C PRO A 66 2.60 -14.76 -11.35
N ALA A 67 1.70 -14.93 -12.33
CA ALA A 67 1.41 -13.87 -13.29
C ALA A 67 0.66 -12.70 -12.63
N GLU A 68 -0.27 -12.99 -11.71
CA GLU A 68 -1.00 -11.98 -10.95
C GLU A 68 -0.11 -11.32 -9.90
N GLU A 69 0.74 -12.09 -9.22
CA GLU A 69 1.77 -11.59 -8.31
C GLU A 69 2.66 -10.55 -9.03
N LEU A 70 3.25 -10.93 -10.17
CA LEU A 70 4.08 -10.03 -10.96
C LEU A 70 3.31 -8.78 -11.43
N ALA A 71 2.05 -8.92 -11.82
CA ALA A 71 1.24 -7.79 -12.23
C ALA A 71 1.05 -6.78 -11.07
N TRP A 72 0.94 -7.25 -9.83
CA TRP A 72 0.86 -6.39 -8.65
C TRP A 72 2.23 -5.79 -8.28
N ASP A 73 3.31 -6.56 -8.37
CA ASP A 73 4.66 -6.03 -8.14
C ASP A 73 5.03 -4.91 -9.12
N LEU A 74 4.68 -5.05 -10.39
CA LEU A 74 4.91 -4.00 -11.38
C LEU A 74 4.13 -2.71 -11.05
N ARG A 75 2.92 -2.83 -10.49
CA ARG A 75 2.16 -1.66 -10.00
C ARG A 75 2.83 -1.03 -8.78
N ALA A 76 3.36 -1.85 -7.87
CA ALA A 76 4.10 -1.38 -6.71
C ALA A 76 5.37 -0.61 -7.14
N LEU A 77 6.08 -1.15 -8.12
CA LEU A 77 7.28 -0.54 -8.69
C LEU A 77 6.96 0.80 -9.36
N SER A 78 5.94 0.87 -10.23
CA SER A 78 5.55 2.13 -10.86
C SER A 78 5.17 3.21 -9.84
N ALA A 79 4.45 2.85 -8.77
CA ALA A 79 4.13 3.79 -7.70
C ALA A 79 5.39 4.24 -6.91
N ALA A 80 6.39 3.37 -6.74
CA ALA A 80 7.67 3.73 -6.12
C ALA A 80 8.52 4.66 -6.99
N GLU A 81 8.44 4.52 -8.31
CA GLU A 81 9.08 5.42 -9.28
C GLU A 81 8.46 6.82 -9.19
N GLU A 82 7.13 6.93 -9.11
CA GLU A 82 6.43 8.21 -8.89
C GLU A 82 6.91 8.93 -7.62
N LEU A 83 7.10 8.21 -6.51
CA LEU A 83 7.66 8.77 -5.26
C LEU A 83 9.08 9.31 -5.45
N THR A 84 9.89 8.61 -6.24
CA THR A 84 11.28 8.98 -6.50
C THR A 84 11.35 10.23 -7.39
N GLU A 85 10.45 10.35 -8.35
CA GLU A 85 10.30 11.55 -9.19
C GLU A 85 9.83 12.76 -8.38
N ASP A 86 8.81 12.60 -7.51
CA ASP A 86 8.31 13.71 -6.69
C ASP A 86 9.36 14.17 -5.66
N ARG A 87 10.21 13.25 -5.20
CA ARG A 87 11.40 13.54 -4.40
C ARG A 87 12.45 14.35 -5.18
N LEU A 88 12.76 13.97 -6.43
CA LEU A 88 13.67 14.73 -7.29
C LEU A 88 13.10 16.13 -7.57
N ALA A 89 11.76 16.27 -7.59
CA ALA A 89 11.06 17.54 -7.66
C ALA A 89 10.99 18.31 -6.31
N GLY A 90 11.58 17.78 -5.23
CA GLY A 90 11.72 18.46 -3.94
C GLY A 90 10.49 18.40 -3.03
N ARG A 91 9.57 17.46 -3.23
CA ARG A 91 8.34 17.31 -2.44
C ARG A 91 8.39 16.07 -1.52
N HIS A 92 8.58 16.28 -0.21
CA HIS A 92 8.33 15.37 0.95
C HIS A 92 9.33 14.26 1.40
N GLU A 93 9.26 13.97 2.72
CA GLU A 93 10.12 13.12 3.59
C GLU A 93 9.83 11.60 3.60
N ALA A 94 8.94 11.07 2.75
CA ALA A 94 8.49 9.66 2.75
C ALA A 94 9.55 8.60 2.35
N THR A 95 10.81 9.02 2.23
CA THR A 95 11.91 8.28 1.60
C THR A 95 12.35 7.03 2.38
N SER A 96 12.20 6.99 3.70
CA SER A 96 12.76 5.89 4.51
C SER A 96 11.98 4.57 4.33
N ALA A 97 10.66 4.63 4.19
CA ALA A 97 9.80 3.46 4.05
C ALA A 97 9.94 2.79 2.68
N ALA A 98 9.94 3.58 1.59
CA ALA A 98 10.13 3.06 0.23
C ALA A 98 11.51 2.38 0.07
N ARG A 99 12.54 2.89 0.74
CA ARG A 99 13.89 2.32 0.67
C ARG A 99 14.00 0.92 1.27
N ALA A 100 13.14 0.58 2.22
CA ALA A 100 13.08 -0.73 2.84
C ALA A 100 12.48 -1.82 1.92
N LEU A 101 11.77 -1.42 0.85
CA LEU A 101 11.12 -2.34 -0.09
C LEU A 101 12.03 -2.75 -1.27
N TYR A 102 13.06 -1.95 -1.58
CA TYR A 102 13.94 -2.23 -2.73
C TYR A 102 14.62 -3.62 -2.75
N PRO A 103 15.10 -4.17 -1.62
CA PRO A 103 15.70 -5.51 -1.62
C PRO A 103 14.71 -6.63 -1.98
N SER A 104 13.41 -6.43 -1.74
CA SER A 104 12.37 -7.40 -2.08
C SER A 104 11.90 -7.26 -3.54
N LEU A 105 12.11 -6.10 -4.15
CA LEU A 105 11.66 -5.77 -5.51
C LEU A 105 12.70 -6.07 -6.60
N HIS A 106 13.94 -6.36 -6.22
CA HIS A 106 14.97 -6.80 -7.15
C HIS A 106 15.01 -8.33 -7.15
N LEU A 107 14.41 -8.93 -8.18
CA LEU A 107 14.55 -10.36 -8.54
C LEU A 107 16.00 -10.70 -8.92
#